data_AF-A0A2D6R8Q4-F1
#
_entry.id   AF-A0A2D6R8Q4-F1
#
_cell.length_a   1.000
_cell.length_b   1.000
_cell.length_c   1.000
_cell.angle_alpha   90.00
_cell.angle_beta   90.00
_cell.angle_gamma   90.00
#
_symmetry.space_group_name_H-M   'P 1'
#
loop_
_entity.id
_entity.type
_entity.pdbx_description
1 polymer ?
#
loop_
_entity_poly.entity_id
_entity_poly.type
_entity_poly.pdbx_seq_one_letter_code
_entity_poly.pdbx_strand_id
1 'polypeptide(L)'
;MVIKQKPTAPDYHGAILYSLGFGLLAALLWFAVVVVTGWQFGIVAIGVGAACGYGVYLGSKKHTGMNLQLMAAGFSLIAILVGEYLITNHFTYQYITHELGEQTMYFLHFWPIVQETFYFVVAEPLTLLFWAIAIYTGFAIPRDKDTE
;
A
#
# COMPACT_ATOMS: atom_id res chain seq x y z
N MET A 1 39.56 15.13 7.62
CA MET A 1 38.84 14.48 8.73
C MET A 1 37.37 14.88 8.61
N VAL A 2 36.56 14.07 7.93
CA VAL A 2 35.12 14.35 7.79
C VAL A 2 34.47 13.96 9.11
N ILE A 3 33.98 14.94 9.86
CA ILE A 3 33.19 14.71 11.07
C ILE A 3 31.89 14.06 10.59
N LYS A 4 31.80 12.73 10.64
CA LYS A 4 30.53 12.00 10.58
C LYS A 4 29.71 12.52 11.75
N GLN A 5 28.81 13.48 11.50
CA GLN A 5 27.87 13.94 12.51
C GLN A 5 27.11 12.71 13.03
N LYS A 6 27.08 12.59 14.36
CA LYS A 6 26.37 11.55 15.10
C LYS A 6 24.91 11.50 14.59
N PRO A 7 24.31 10.33 14.33
CA PRO A 7 22.97 10.27 13.78
C PRO A 7 22.01 10.95 14.77
N THR A 8 21.33 12.00 14.34
CA THR A 8 20.13 12.49 15.04
C THR A 8 19.14 11.34 15.13
N ALA A 9 18.45 11.16 16.26
CA ALA A 9 17.46 10.08 16.40
C ALA A 9 16.49 10.03 15.19
N PRO A 10 16.04 8.83 14.78
CA PRO A 10 15.09 8.68 13.67
C PRO A 10 13.82 9.49 13.92
N ASP A 11 13.36 10.18 12.87
CA ASP A 11 12.14 10.97 12.92
C ASP A 11 10.92 10.10 12.58
N TYR A 12 10.28 9.56 13.60
CA TYR A 12 9.11 8.68 13.43
C TYR A 12 7.88 9.42 12.90
N HIS A 13 7.73 10.71 13.23
CA HIS A 13 6.61 11.52 12.74
C HIS A 13 6.75 11.77 11.25
N GLY A 14 7.96 12.14 10.81
CA GLY A 14 8.30 12.26 9.40
C GLY A 14 8.06 10.94 8.66
N ALA A 15 8.52 9.81 9.21
CA ALA A 15 8.33 8.48 8.62
C ALA A 15 6.84 8.16 8.38
N ILE A 16 5.97 8.44 9.35
CA ILE A 16 4.52 8.21 9.22
C ILE A 16 3.93 9.11 8.13
N LEU A 17 4.18 10.42 8.19
CA LEU A 17 3.56 11.38 7.25
C LEU A 17 3.97 11.11 5.81
N TYR A 18 5.26 10.85 5.56
CA TYR A 18 5.75 10.56 4.22
C TYR A 18 5.25 9.21 3.72
N SER A 19 5.23 8.19 4.57
CA SER A 19 4.69 6.87 4.19
C SER A 19 3.20 6.93 3.84
N LEU A 20 2.41 7.68 4.61
CA LEU A 20 1.00 7.91 4.30
C LEU A 20 0.84 8.66 2.97
N GLY A 21 1.60 9.73 2.76
CA GLY A 21 1.54 10.50 1.51
C GLY A 21 1.91 9.66 0.28
N PHE A 22 3.05 8.96 0.33
CA PHE A 22 3.52 8.12 -0.78
C PHE A 22 2.61 6.92 -1.00
N GLY A 23 2.18 6.26 0.08
CA GLY A 23 1.29 5.10 0.01
C GLY A 23 -0.08 5.44 -0.57
N LEU A 24 -0.69 6.55 -0.12
CA LEU A 24 -1.97 7.03 -0.66
C LEU A 24 -1.85 7.40 -2.14
N LEU A 25 -0.80 8.14 -2.52
CA LEU A 25 -0.58 8.49 -3.93
C LEU A 25 -0.39 7.24 -4.80
N ALA A 26 0.40 6.27 -4.33
CA ALA A 26 0.61 5.02 -5.06
C ALA A 26 -0.66 4.18 -5.17
N ALA A 27 -1.46 4.08 -4.11
CA ALA A 27 -2.74 3.38 -4.12
C ALA A 27 -3.76 4.03 -5.07
N LEU A 28 -3.83 5.36 -5.08
CA LEU A 28 -4.69 6.10 -6.01
C LEU A 28 -4.24 5.96 -7.47
N LEU A 29 -2.92 5.99 -7.72
CA LEU A 29 -2.38 5.74 -9.05
C LEU A 29 -2.68 4.31 -9.52
N TRP A 30 -2.51 3.33 -8.63
CA TRP A 30 -2.87 1.94 -8.94
C TRP A 30 -4.34 1.81 -9.30
N PHE A 31 -5.23 2.35 -8.45
CA PHE A 31 -6.66 2.41 -8.72
C PHE A 31 -6.97 3.05 -10.08
N ALA A 32 -6.40 4.22 -10.38
CA ALA A 32 -6.62 4.92 -11.64
C ALA A 32 -6.18 4.10 -12.86
N VAL A 33 -5.02 3.45 -12.78
CA VAL A 33 -4.53 2.57 -13.86
C VAL A 33 -5.48 1.40 -14.09
N VAL A 34 -5.96 0.77 -13.01
CA VAL A 34 -6.87 -0.38 -13.12
C VAL A 34 -8.22 0.04 -13.71
N VAL A 35 -8.80 1.17 -13.28
CA VAL A 35 -10.06 1.68 -13.83
C VAL A 35 -9.94 2.03 -15.31
N VAL A 36 -8.83 2.64 -15.73
CA VAL A 36 -8.64 3.04 -17.14
C VAL A 36 -8.37 1.84 -18.04
N THR A 37 -7.63 0.84 -17.56
CA THR A 37 -7.23 -0.31 -18.37
C THR A 37 -8.25 -1.45 -18.32
N GLY A 38 -8.97 -1.62 -17.21
CA GLY A 38 -9.75 -2.81 -16.90
C GLY A 38 -8.92 -4.02 -16.46
N TRP A 39 -7.61 -3.85 -16.27
CA TRP A 39 -6.69 -4.93 -15.91
C TRP A 39 -6.08 -4.70 -14.54
N GLN A 40 -6.29 -5.64 -13.62
CA GLN A 40 -5.66 -5.63 -12.31
C GLN A 40 -4.32 -6.37 -12.33
N PHE A 41 -3.24 -5.59 -12.33
CA PHE A 41 -1.88 -6.14 -12.31
C PHE A 41 -1.35 -6.24 -10.87
N GLY A 42 -1.29 -7.44 -10.32
CA GLY A 42 -0.75 -7.68 -8.97
C GLY A 42 0.68 -7.17 -8.76
N ILE A 43 1.49 -7.08 -9.82
CA ILE A 43 2.84 -6.51 -9.77
C ILE A 43 2.85 -5.02 -9.36
N VAL A 44 1.76 -4.28 -9.59
CA VAL A 44 1.66 -2.86 -9.19
C VAL A 44 1.63 -2.73 -7.66
N ALA A 45 1.10 -3.72 -6.94
CA ALA A 45 1.14 -3.76 -5.48
C ALA A 45 2.57 -3.68 -4.94
N ILE A 46 3.55 -4.26 -5.65
CA ILE A 46 4.98 -4.17 -5.28
C ILE A 46 5.46 -2.71 -5.33
N GLY A 47 5.04 -1.96 -6.34
CA GLY A 47 5.31 -0.53 -6.44
C GLY A 47 4.69 0.28 -5.31
N VAL A 48 3.48 -0.08 -4.87
CA VAL A 48 2.82 0.53 -3.70
C VAL A 48 3.62 0.25 -2.42
N GLY A 49 4.01 -1.01 -2.18
CA GLY A 49 4.85 -1.36 -1.03
C GLY A 49 6.20 -0.65 -1.04
N ALA A 50 6.84 -0.55 -2.21
CA ALA A 50 8.07 0.22 -2.37
C ALA A 50 7.86 1.71 -2.06
N ALA A 51 6.77 2.32 -2.52
CA ALA A 51 6.45 3.71 -2.22
C ALA A 51 6.30 3.97 -0.71
N CYS A 52 5.62 3.08 0.01
CA CYS A 52 5.55 3.15 1.47
C CYS A 52 6.92 3.02 2.14
N GLY A 53 7.75 2.06 1.72
CA GLY A 53 9.11 1.89 2.23
C GLY A 53 10.00 3.11 2.00
N TYR A 54 9.94 3.72 0.81
CA TYR A 54 10.64 4.97 0.52
C TYR A 54 10.06 6.14 1.33
N GLY A 55 8.75 6.20 1.53
CA GLY A 55 8.12 7.20 2.39
C GLY A 55 8.65 7.12 3.82
N VAL A 56 8.71 5.92 4.40
CA VAL A 56 9.31 5.70 5.73
C VAL A 56 10.79 6.10 5.74
N TYR A 57 11.57 5.65 4.76
CA TYR A 57 13.01 5.92 4.70
C TYR A 57 13.33 7.41 4.54
N LEU A 58 12.63 8.13 3.66
CA LEU A 58 12.83 9.56 3.47
C LEU A 58 12.31 10.35 4.67
N GLY A 59 11.14 9.98 5.19
CA GLY A 59 10.54 10.61 6.36
C GLY A 59 11.34 10.42 7.65
N SER A 60 12.03 9.29 7.79
CA SER A 60 12.92 9.01 8.93
C SER A 60 14.26 9.75 8.86
N LYS A 61 14.47 10.61 7.85
CA LYS A 61 15.76 11.24 7.52
C LYS A 61 16.84 10.23 7.13
N LYS A 62 16.45 9.23 6.33
CA LYS A 62 17.32 8.15 5.81
C LYS A 62 17.89 7.24 6.90
N HIS A 63 17.23 7.17 8.06
CA HIS A 63 17.56 6.20 9.09
C HIS A 63 17.06 4.81 8.70
N THR A 64 17.82 3.81 9.13
CA THR A 64 17.52 2.39 8.97
C THR A 64 17.31 1.76 10.33
N GLY A 65 16.64 0.60 10.37
CA GLY A 65 16.46 -0.16 11.61
C GLY A 65 15.14 -0.91 11.66
N MET A 66 15.07 -1.93 12.53
CA MET A 66 13.94 -2.86 12.59
C MET A 66 12.58 -2.17 12.78
N ASN A 67 12.51 -1.15 13.65
CA ASN A 67 11.27 -0.42 13.89
C ASN A 67 10.73 0.25 12.61
N LEU A 68 11.62 0.85 11.82
CA LEU A 68 11.25 1.50 10.55
C LEU A 68 10.84 0.46 9.49
N GLN A 69 11.47 -0.71 9.47
CA GLN A 69 11.08 -1.81 8.60
C GLN A 69 9.66 -2.31 8.92
N LEU A 70 9.34 -2.51 10.20
CA LEU A 70 7.99 -2.90 10.64
C LEU A 70 6.94 -1.83 10.30
N MET A 71 7.27 -0.54 10.46
CA MET A 71 6.40 0.55 10.04
C MET A 71 6.15 0.52 8.54
N ALA A 72 7.19 0.36 7.73
CA ALA A 72 7.07 0.28 6.27
C ALA A 72 6.21 -0.90 5.82
N ALA A 73 6.39 -2.07 6.44
CA ALA A 73 5.55 -3.25 6.20
C ALA A 73 4.07 -2.98 6.52
N GLY A 74 3.79 -2.40 7.69
CA GLY A 74 2.44 -2.06 8.12
C GLY A 74 1.75 -1.06 7.20
N PHE A 75 2.46 0.01 6.81
CA PHE A 75 1.91 0.98 5.87
C PHE A 75 1.72 0.41 4.46
N SER A 76 2.63 -0.48 4.01
CA SER A 76 2.47 -1.18 2.73
C SER A 76 1.19 -2.00 2.71
N LEU A 77 0.93 -2.79 3.76
CA LEU A 77 -0.29 -3.57 3.89
C LEU A 77 -1.54 -2.67 3.86
N ILE A 78 -1.54 -1.56 4.62
CA ILE A 78 -2.66 -0.62 4.65
C ILE A 78 -2.89 0.01 3.27
N ALA A 79 -1.83 0.48 2.59
CA ALA A 79 -1.96 1.13 1.29
C ALA A 79 -2.47 0.16 0.21
N ILE A 80 -2.00 -1.09 0.23
CA ILE A 80 -2.49 -2.14 -0.68
C ILE A 80 -3.96 -2.44 -0.42
N LEU A 81 -4.37 -2.61 0.86
CA LEU A 81 -5.77 -2.80 1.23
C LEU A 81 -6.67 -1.66 0.76
N VAL A 82 -6.21 -0.41 0.89
CA VAL A 82 -6.94 0.77 0.42
C VAL A 82 -7.08 0.74 -1.10
N GLY A 83 -6.02 0.44 -1.84
CA GLY A 83 -6.06 0.32 -3.31
C GLY A 83 -7.07 -0.74 -3.77
N GLU A 84 -7.01 -1.91 -3.15
CA GLU A 84 -7.87 -3.06 -3.48
C GLU A 84 -9.33 -2.80 -3.14
N TYR A 85 -9.60 -2.17 -1.99
CA TYR A 85 -10.93 -1.71 -1.64
C TYR A 85 -11.50 -0.73 -2.68
N LEU A 86 -10.71 0.26 -3.11
CA LEU A 86 -11.15 1.24 -4.10
C LEU A 86 -11.47 0.58 -5.46
N ILE A 87 -10.61 -0.34 -5.90
CA ILE A 87 -10.79 -1.11 -7.14
C ILE A 87 -12.07 -1.93 -7.08
N THR A 88 -12.21 -2.74 -6.02
CA THR A 88 -13.36 -3.62 -5.80
C THR A 88 -14.65 -2.81 -5.73
N ASN A 89 -14.69 -1.78 -4.90
CA ASN A 89 -15.85 -0.89 -4.78
C ASN A 89 -16.27 -0.28 -6.12
N HIS A 90 -15.32 0.14 -6.96
CA HIS A 90 -15.63 0.75 -8.25
C HIS A 90 -16.25 -0.25 -9.22
N PHE A 91 -15.66 -1.43 -9.39
CA PHE A 91 -16.19 -2.43 -10.32
C PHE A 91 -17.49 -3.06 -9.82
N THR A 92 -17.63 -3.29 -8.52
CA THR A 92 -18.90 -3.75 -7.92
C THR A 92 -19.99 -2.70 -8.15
N TYR A 93 -19.70 -1.41 -7.97
CA TYR A 93 -20.66 -0.34 -8.26
C TYR A 93 -21.05 -0.30 -9.75
N GLN A 94 -20.08 -0.40 -10.67
CA GLN A 94 -20.37 -0.45 -12.10
C GLN A 94 -21.24 -1.66 -12.46
N TYR A 95 -20.89 -2.85 -11.99
CA TYR A 95 -21.66 -4.07 -12.26
C TYR A 95 -23.14 -3.91 -11.82
N ILE A 96 -23.36 -3.37 -10.63
CA ILE A 96 -24.71 -3.23 -10.07
C ILE A 96 -25.50 -2.14 -10.76
N THR A 97 -24.90 -0.99 -11.06
CA THR A 97 -25.59 0.10 -11.76
C THR A 97 -26.00 -0.30 -13.18
N HIS A 98 -25.18 -1.10 -13.86
CA HIS A 98 -25.51 -1.65 -15.18
C HIS A 98 -26.63 -2.69 -15.15
N GLU A 99 -26.70 -3.54 -14.12
CA GLU A 99 -27.65 -4.67 -14.06
C GLU A 99 -28.96 -4.37 -13.30
N LEU A 100 -28.93 -3.51 -12.28
CA LEU A 100 -30.03 -3.31 -11.32
C LEU A 100 -30.60 -1.87 -11.29
N GLY A 101 -29.97 -0.92 -12.00
CA GLY A 101 -30.36 0.50 -12.03
C GLY A 101 -29.97 1.31 -10.78
N GLU A 102 -30.11 2.64 -10.83
CA GLU A 102 -29.58 3.63 -9.86
C GLU A 102 -30.13 3.55 -8.41
N GLN A 103 -30.94 2.55 -8.05
CA GLN A 103 -31.73 2.58 -6.81
C GLN A 103 -30.97 2.28 -5.50
N THR A 104 -29.67 2.01 -5.53
CA THR A 104 -28.90 1.70 -4.32
C THR A 104 -27.71 2.64 -4.11
N MET A 105 -27.82 3.52 -3.11
CA MET A 105 -26.67 4.27 -2.57
C MET A 105 -25.69 3.28 -1.90
N TYR A 106 -24.73 2.78 -2.68
CA TYR A 106 -23.75 1.78 -2.23
C TYR A 106 -22.72 2.28 -1.21
N PHE A 107 -22.60 3.61 -1.06
CA PHE A 107 -21.66 4.22 -0.11
C PHE A 107 -21.90 3.81 1.36
N LEU A 108 -23.04 3.19 1.68
CA LEU A 108 -23.40 2.73 3.03
C LEU A 108 -23.01 1.27 3.34
N HIS A 109 -22.47 0.50 2.38
CA HIS A 109 -22.15 -0.93 2.56
C HIS A 109 -20.65 -1.22 2.66
N PHE A 110 -19.93 -0.45 3.49
CA PHE A 110 -18.50 -0.66 3.75
C PHE A 110 -18.17 -2.12 4.10
N TRP A 111 -18.95 -2.71 5.00
CA TRP A 111 -18.66 -4.05 5.52
C TRP A 111 -18.77 -5.17 4.48
N PRO A 112 -19.84 -5.27 3.67
CA PRO A 112 -19.91 -6.21 2.55
C PRO A 112 -18.74 -6.11 1.57
N ILE A 113 -18.32 -4.90 1.19
CA ILE A 113 -17.22 -4.71 0.23
C ILE A 113 -15.89 -5.18 0.82
N VAL A 114 -15.65 -4.92 2.10
CA VAL A 114 -14.46 -5.43 2.79
C VAL A 114 -14.44 -6.96 2.80
N GLN A 115 -15.59 -7.60 3.04
CA GLN A 115 -15.70 -9.06 3.00
C GLN A 115 -15.44 -9.61 1.59
N GLU A 116 -15.98 -8.96 0.56
CA GLU A 116 -15.77 -9.34 -0.84
C GLU A 116 -14.31 -9.18 -1.25
N THR A 117 -13.69 -8.05 -0.89
CA THR A 117 -12.25 -7.79 -1.10
C THR A 117 -11.41 -8.88 -0.45
N PHE A 118 -11.71 -9.25 0.80
CA PHE A 118 -11.00 -10.31 1.51
C PHE A 118 -11.18 -11.68 0.84
N TYR A 119 -12.40 -12.01 0.41
CA TYR A 119 -12.69 -13.24 -0.30
C TYR A 119 -11.89 -13.33 -1.62
N PHE A 120 -11.90 -12.26 -2.43
CA PHE A 120 -11.16 -12.19 -3.69
C PHE A 120 -9.65 -12.40 -3.48
N VAL A 121 -9.07 -11.68 -2.52
CA VAL A 121 -7.64 -11.77 -2.21
C VAL A 121 -7.25 -13.17 -1.74
N VAL A 122 -8.03 -13.82 -0.89
CA VAL A 122 -7.73 -15.17 -0.39
C VAL A 122 -7.99 -16.25 -1.44
N ALA A 123 -8.97 -16.05 -2.33
CA ALA A 123 -9.29 -16.97 -3.41
C ALA A 123 -8.22 -17.00 -4.50
N GLU A 124 -7.41 -15.95 -4.63
CA GLU A 124 -6.34 -15.85 -5.64
C GLU A 124 -4.94 -15.93 -5.01
N PRO A 125 -4.28 -17.11 -5.01
CA PRO A 125 -2.95 -17.28 -4.40
C PRO A 125 -1.88 -16.35 -4.96
N LEU A 126 -2.01 -15.97 -6.24
CA LEU A 126 -1.08 -15.07 -6.90
C LEU A 126 -1.16 -13.64 -6.34
N THR A 127 -2.37 -13.19 -5.98
CA THR A 127 -2.61 -11.89 -5.35
C THR A 127 -1.95 -11.85 -3.97
N LEU A 128 -2.12 -12.90 -3.16
CA LEU A 128 -1.41 -13.04 -1.88
C LEU A 128 0.10 -13.03 -2.04
N LEU A 129 0.64 -13.71 -3.05
CA LEU A 129 2.07 -13.71 -3.33
C LEU A 129 2.58 -12.30 -3.62
N PHE A 130 1.89 -11.55 -4.47
CA PHE A 130 2.28 -10.16 -4.78
C PHE A 130 2.17 -9.24 -3.57
N TRP A 131 1.17 -9.42 -2.72
CA TRP A 131 1.08 -8.69 -1.46
C TRP A 131 2.23 -9.02 -0.53
N ALA A 132 2.59 -10.29 -0.39
CA ALA A 132 3.74 -10.71 0.41
C ALA A 132 5.04 -10.08 -0.11
N ILE A 133 5.25 -10.08 -1.44
CA ILE A 133 6.40 -9.44 -2.06
C ILE A 133 6.37 -7.93 -1.84
N ALA A 134 5.22 -7.27 -1.96
CA ALA A 134 5.08 -5.85 -1.74
C ALA A 134 5.39 -5.44 -0.30
N ILE A 135 4.85 -6.16 0.68
CA ILE A 135 5.11 -5.95 2.10
C ILE A 135 6.60 -6.16 2.39
N TYR A 136 7.18 -7.25 1.87
CA TYR A 136 8.61 -7.52 2.01
C TYR A 136 9.47 -6.42 1.35
N THR A 137 9.07 -5.92 0.18
CA THR A 137 9.78 -4.85 -0.54
C THR A 137 9.76 -3.57 0.27
N GLY A 138 8.60 -3.18 0.81
CA GLY A 138 8.49 -2.04 1.71
C GLY A 138 9.34 -2.20 2.97
N PHE A 139 9.27 -3.39 3.59
CA PHE A 139 10.07 -3.76 4.77
C PHE A 139 11.58 -3.68 4.49
N ALA A 140 12.05 -4.15 3.34
CA ALA A 140 13.47 -4.25 3.03
C ALA A 140 14.14 -2.90 2.74
N ILE A 141 13.38 -1.85 2.41
CA ILE A 141 13.94 -0.53 2.05
C ILE A 141 14.67 0.15 3.21
N PRO A 142 14.08 0.32 4.42
CA PRO A 142 14.77 0.91 5.57
C PRO A 142 15.63 -0.10 6.34
N ARG A 143 16.15 -1.14 5.65
CA ARG A 143 17.05 -2.13 6.24
C ARG A 143 18.48 -1.59 6.31
N ASP A 144 19.14 -1.84 7.42
CA ASP A 144 20.54 -1.47 7.59
C ASP A 144 21.42 -2.37 6.72
N LYS A 145 22.39 -1.77 6.01
CA LYS A 145 23.29 -2.49 5.09
C LYS A 145 24.65 -2.78 5.73
N ASP A 146 24.92 -2.26 6.92
CA ASP A 146 26.22 -2.37 7.59
C ASP A 146 26.31 -3.58 8.55
N THR A 147 25.29 -4.46 8.57
CA THR A 147 25.23 -5.67 9.43
C THR A 147 25.39 -7.00 8.69
N GLU A 148 25.87 -6.98 7.45
CA GLU A 148 26.31 -8.17 6.69
C GLU A 148 27.84 -8.24 6.66
#